data_AF-A0A2M8NQK0-F1
#
_entry.id   AF-A0A2M8NQK0-F1
#
_cell.length_a   1.000
_cell.length_b   1.000
_cell.length_c   1.000
_cell.angle_alpha   90.00
_cell.angle_beta   90.00
_cell.angle_gamma   90.00
#
_symmetry.space_group_name_H-M   'P 1'
#
loop_
_entity.id
_entity.type
_entity.pdbx_description
1 polymer ?
#
loop_
_entity_poly.entity_id
_entity_poly.type
_entity_poly.pdbx_seq_one_letter_code
_entity_poly.pdbx_strand_id
1 'polypeptide(L)'
;MMSQPSYDQTRAAWERIWNAADVETELAAVQYSRAQETINRYRPFLPKDRPILEAGSGLSAVVIALGRLGYDMIGLDYAENALHISRAYDPSLR
;
A
#
# COMPACT_ATOMS: atom_id res chain seq x y z
N MET A 1 12.07 -14.93 27.96
CA MET A 1 12.18 -14.94 26.49
C MET A 1 10.77 -14.73 25.94
N MET A 2 10.48 -13.61 25.27
CA MET A 2 9.17 -13.43 24.63
C MET A 2 9.12 -14.29 23.36
N SER A 3 8.10 -15.12 23.23
CA SER A 3 7.86 -15.89 22.00
C SER A 3 7.49 -14.94 20.87
N GLN A 4 8.00 -15.17 19.66
CA GLN A 4 7.58 -14.39 18.50
C GLN A 4 6.09 -14.60 18.21
N PRO A 5 5.37 -13.55 17.77
CA PRO A 5 3.97 -13.68 17.39
C PRO A 5 3.82 -14.64 16.21
N SER A 6 2.71 -15.37 16.19
CA SER A 6 2.36 -16.20 15.03
C SER A 6 1.98 -15.33 13.82
N TYR A 7 1.93 -15.96 12.65
CA TYR A 7 1.41 -15.34 11.43
C TYR A 7 0.00 -14.75 11.66
N ASP A 8 -0.92 -15.54 12.23
CA ASP A 8 -2.30 -15.09 12.46
C ASP A 8 -2.39 -13.93 13.45
N GLN A 9 -1.55 -13.91 14.49
CA GLN A 9 -1.49 -12.79 15.42
C GLN A 9 -1.00 -11.51 14.74
N THR A 10 -0.04 -11.64 13.82
CA THR A 10 0.50 -10.52 13.05
C THR A 10 -0.53 -10.00 12.06
N ARG A 11 -1.20 -10.89 11.31
CA ARG A 11 -2.29 -10.54 10.41
C ARG A 11 -3.43 -9.82 11.12
N ALA A 12 -3.92 -10.38 12.23
CA ALA A 12 -4.99 -9.76 13.01
C ALA A 12 -4.59 -8.40 13.63
N ALA A 13 -3.30 -8.17 13.87
CA ALA A 13 -2.81 -6.85 14.29
C ALA A 13 -2.88 -5.83 13.16
N TRP A 14 -2.46 -6.20 11.95
CA TRP A 14 -2.56 -5.33 10.77
C TRP A 14 -4.00 -5.06 10.37
N GLU A 15 -4.88 -6.07 10.42
CA GLU A 15 -6.31 -5.87 10.15
C GLU A 15 -6.92 -4.83 11.10
N ARG A 16 -6.57 -4.89 12.39
CA ARG A 16 -6.99 -3.88 13.38
C ARG A 16 -6.46 -2.48 13.08
N ILE A 17 -5.20 -2.36 12.65
CA ILE A 17 -4.59 -1.09 12.25
C ILE A 17 -5.35 -0.51 11.05
N TRP A 18 -5.54 -1.30 10.00
CA TRP A 18 -6.18 -0.84 8.76
C TRP A 18 -7.67 -0.52 8.92
N ASN A 19 -8.38 -1.18 9.83
CA ASN A 19 -9.76 -0.82 10.17
C ASN A 19 -9.89 0.55 10.86
N ALA A 20 -8.82 1.02 11.51
CA ALA A 20 -8.80 2.31 12.20
C ALA A 20 -8.12 3.42 11.37
N ALA A 21 -7.57 3.07 10.21
CA ALA A 21 -6.90 3.98 9.30
C ALA A 21 -7.87 4.54 8.25
N ASP A 22 -7.43 5.57 7.54
CA ASP A 22 -8.20 6.28 6.52
C ASP A 22 -7.35 6.43 5.25
N VAL A 23 -7.94 6.10 4.09
CA VAL A 23 -7.21 6.08 2.80
C VAL A 23 -6.71 7.47 2.43
N GLU A 24 -7.50 8.53 2.67
CA GLU A 24 -7.10 9.90 2.34
C GLU A 24 -5.93 10.37 3.20
N THR A 25 -5.92 9.98 4.47
CA THR A 25 -4.80 10.24 5.40
C THR A 25 -3.52 9.57 4.90
N GLU A 26 -3.58 8.31 4.48
CA GLU A 26 -2.42 7.61 3.91
C GLU A 26 -1.95 8.24 2.59
N LEU A 27 -2.89 8.64 1.71
CA LEU A 27 -2.58 9.37 0.48
C LEU A 27 -1.92 10.72 0.76
N ALA A 28 -2.37 11.44 1.78
CA ALA A 28 -1.74 12.68 2.22
C ALA A 28 -0.32 12.44 2.76
N ALA A 29 -0.10 11.34 3.49
CA ALA A 29 1.22 10.96 3.97
C ALA A 29 2.21 10.66 2.83
N VAL A 30 1.73 10.09 1.72
CA VAL A 30 2.55 9.89 0.50
C VAL A 30 3.04 11.24 -0.07
N GLN A 31 2.35 12.35 0.16
CA GLN A 31 2.78 13.68 -0.28
C GLN A 31 3.83 14.33 0.63
N TYR A 32 4.14 13.76 1.79
CA TYR A 32 5.17 14.31 2.66
C TYR A 32 6.55 14.29 2.00
N SER A 33 7.38 15.30 2.28
CA SER A 33 8.69 15.47 1.62
C SER A 33 9.56 14.21 1.68
N ARG A 34 9.57 13.51 2.82
CA ARG A 34 10.34 12.26 2.99
C ARG A 34 9.81 11.11 2.12
N ALA A 35 8.49 11.00 1.98
CA ALA A 35 7.87 9.98 1.12
C ALA A 35 8.16 10.29 -0.36
N GLN A 36 7.96 11.54 -0.77
CA GLN A 36 8.28 12.00 -2.12
C GLN A 36 9.77 11.84 -2.47
N GLU A 37 10.67 12.15 -1.55
CA GLU A 37 12.11 11.90 -1.74
C GLU A 37 12.40 10.41 -1.99
N THR A 38 11.78 9.53 -1.20
CA THR A 38 11.94 8.08 -1.36
C THR A 38 11.40 7.61 -2.72
N ILE A 39 10.18 8.02 -3.07
CA ILE A 39 9.55 7.70 -4.36
C ILE A 39 10.42 8.17 -5.52
N ASN A 40 10.87 9.42 -5.48
CA ASN A 40 11.67 10.00 -6.56
C ASN A 40 13.04 9.32 -6.73
N ARG A 41 13.59 8.70 -5.68
CA ARG A 41 14.84 7.94 -5.77
C ARG A 41 14.65 6.62 -6.52
N TYR A 42 13.58 5.87 -6.25
CA TYR A 42 13.39 4.57 -6.90
C TYR A 42 12.62 4.66 -8.23
N ARG A 43 11.80 5.69 -8.43
CA ARG A 43 10.92 5.85 -9.60
C ARG A 43 11.64 5.73 -10.95
N PRO A 44 12.87 6.27 -11.15
CA PRO A 44 13.58 6.13 -12.42
C PRO A 44 13.92 4.68 -12.81
N PHE A 45 13.91 3.77 -11.84
CA PHE A 45 14.19 2.34 -12.06
C PHE A 45 12.91 1.51 -12.30
N LEU A 46 11.73 2.13 -12.18
CA LEU A 46 10.47 1.43 -12.37
C LEU A 46 10.12 1.33 -13.87
N PRO A 47 9.75 0.14 -14.36
CA PRO A 47 9.33 -0.03 -15.74
C PRO A 47 7.96 0.64 -15.97
N LYS A 48 7.72 1.12 -17.19
CA LYS A 48 6.44 1.72 -17.60
C LYS A 48 5.57 0.79 -18.45
N ASP A 49 6.15 -0.29 -18.93
CA ASP A 49 5.59 -1.19 -19.94
C ASP A 49 5.10 -2.53 -19.38
N ARG A 50 5.19 -2.72 -18.05
CA ARG A 50 4.81 -3.96 -17.39
C ARG A 50 4.22 -3.69 -16.00
N PRO A 51 3.42 -4.63 -15.47
CA PRO A 51 2.91 -4.53 -14.10
C PRO A 51 4.02 -4.50 -13.05
N ILE A 52 3.79 -3.73 -11.99
CA ILE A 52 4.64 -3.62 -10.80
C ILE A 52 3.84 -4.07 -9.59
N LEU A 53 4.42 -5.01 -8.85
CA LEU A 53 3.83 -5.57 -7.64
C LEU A 53 4.30 -4.79 -6.41
N GLU A 54 3.38 -4.36 -5.57
CA GLU A 54 3.68 -3.79 -4.26
C GLU A 54 3.21 -4.75 -3.16
N ALA A 55 4.16 -5.48 -2.56
CA ALA A 55 3.89 -6.41 -1.47
C ALA A 55 3.86 -5.69 -0.12
N GLY A 56 2.82 -5.93 0.67
CA GLY A 56 2.52 -5.15 1.86
C GLY A 56 1.92 -3.79 1.51
N SER A 57 0.98 -3.76 0.56
CA SER A 57 0.43 -2.51 0.03
C SER A 57 -0.42 -1.72 1.03
N GLY A 58 -0.86 -2.33 2.13
CA GLY A 58 -1.77 -1.72 3.09
C GLY A 58 -3.02 -1.19 2.39
N LEU A 59 -3.39 0.06 2.69
CA LEU A 59 -4.49 0.78 2.01
C LEU A 59 -4.16 1.28 0.60
N SER A 60 -3.12 0.72 -0.04
CA SER A 60 -2.75 0.97 -1.44
C SER A 60 -2.32 2.41 -1.75
N ALA A 61 -1.86 3.19 -0.77
CA ALA A 61 -1.53 4.60 -0.99
C ALA A 61 -0.43 4.83 -2.04
N VAL A 62 0.64 4.01 -2.02
CA VAL A 62 1.72 4.08 -3.02
C VAL A 62 1.27 3.51 -4.37
N VAL A 63 0.53 2.39 -4.38
CA VAL A 63 -0.13 1.81 -5.57
C VAL A 63 -0.96 2.89 -6.28
N ILE A 64 -1.82 3.60 -5.56
CA ILE A 64 -2.66 4.68 -6.10
C ILE A 64 -1.78 5.85 -6.59
N ALA A 65 -0.80 6.28 -5.79
CA ALA A 65 0.05 7.41 -6.14
C ALA A 65 0.88 7.17 -7.42
N LEU A 66 1.46 5.98 -7.56
CA LEU A 66 2.18 5.59 -8.77
C LEU A 66 1.22 5.29 -9.93
N GLY A 67 0.04 4.72 -9.67
CA GLY A 67 -1.02 4.54 -10.66
C GLY A 67 -1.44 5.87 -11.30
N ARG A 68 -1.62 6.93 -10.50
CA ARG A 68 -1.90 8.31 -10.96
C ARG A 68 -0.77 8.90 -11.82
N LEU A 69 0.46 8.40 -11.69
CA LEU A 69 1.59 8.77 -12.54
C LEU A 69 1.73 7.86 -13.78
N GLY A 70 0.74 7.01 -14.05
CA GLY A 70 0.70 6.11 -15.20
C GLY A 70 1.63 4.91 -15.06
N TYR A 71 1.82 4.38 -13.85
CA TYR A 71 2.43 3.06 -13.66
C TYR A 71 1.32 1.99 -13.58
N ASP A 72 1.56 0.82 -14.19
CA ASP A 72 0.71 -0.35 -14.06
C ASP A 72 1.01 -1.00 -12.70
N MET A 73 0.23 -0.66 -11.66
CA MET A 73 0.46 -1.13 -10.30
C MET A 73 -0.53 -2.23 -9.90
N ILE A 74 -0.05 -3.20 -9.10
CA ILE A 74 -0.85 -4.26 -8.47
C ILE A 74 -0.48 -4.31 -6.98
N GLY A 75 -1.49 -4.21 -6.11
CA GLY A 75 -1.30 -4.28 -4.66
C GLY A 75 -1.46 -5.68 -4.11
N LEU A 76 -0.59 -6.10 -3.20
CA LEU A 76 -0.75 -7.33 -2.42
C LEU A 76 -0.61 -7.04 -0.93
N ASP A 77 -1.53 -7.58 -0.14
CA ASP A 77 -1.43 -7.57 1.31
C ASP A 77 -2.08 -8.84 1.88
N TYR A 78 -1.56 -9.34 2.99
CA TYR A 78 -2.20 -10.46 3.70
C TYR A 78 -3.31 -9.98 4.63
N ALA A 79 -3.36 -8.69 4.96
CA ALA A 79 -4.47 -8.08 5.68
C ALA A 79 -5.59 -7.80 4.67
N GLU A 80 -6.46 -8.78 4.49
CA GLU A 80 -7.49 -8.79 3.45
C GLU A 80 -8.40 -7.56 3.50
N ASN A 81 -8.71 -7.08 4.72
CA ASN A 81 -9.51 -5.88 4.92
C ASN A 81 -8.89 -4.63 4.28
N ALA A 82 -7.56 -4.51 4.26
CA ALA A 82 -6.88 -3.37 3.67
C ALA A 82 -7.16 -3.28 2.16
N LEU A 83 -7.14 -4.43 1.48
CA LEU A 83 -7.44 -4.54 0.04
C LEU A 83 -8.92 -4.23 -0.26
N HIS A 84 -9.83 -4.68 0.61
CA HIS A 84 -11.25 -4.35 0.46
C HIS A 84 -11.52 -2.86 0.67
N ILE A 85 -10.90 -2.25 1.67
CA ILE A 85 -11.03 -0.81 1.95
C ILE A 85 -10.48 0.01 0.78
N SER A 86 -9.27 -0.30 0.31
CA SER A 86 -8.67 0.47 -0.79
C SER A 86 -9.41 0.28 -2.10
N ARG A 87 -9.93 -0.92 -2.41
CA ARG A 87 -10.75 -1.16 -3.60
C ARG A 87 -12.13 -0.49 -3.52
N ALA A 88 -12.71 -0.38 -2.33
CA ALA A 88 -13.94 0.39 -2.14
C ALA A 88 -13.71 1.89 -2.38
N TYR A 89 -12.53 2.40 -2.04
CA TYR A 89 -12.11 3.77 -2.32
C TYR A 89 -11.81 4.01 -3.81
N ASP A 90 -11.03 3.12 -4.44
CA ASP A 90 -10.69 3.16 -5.87
C ASP A 90 -10.98 1.80 -6.53
N PRO A 91 -12.14 1.64 -7.20
CA PRO A 91 -12.51 0.37 -7.84
C PRO A 91 -11.62 -0.08 -9.00
N SER A 92 -10.71 0.78 -9.48
CA SER A 92 -9.79 0.45 -10.58
C SER A 92 -8.56 -0.36 -10.12
N LEU A 93 -8.34 -0.44 -8.80
CA LEU A 93 -7.22 -1.19 -8.22
C LEU A 93 -7.29 -2.69 -8.55
N ARG A 94 -6.11 -3.28 -8.76
CA ARG A 94 -5.89 -4.69 -9.04
C ARG A 94 -5.00 -5.32 -7.99
#